data_AF-A0A553QDZ5-F1
#
_entry.id   AF-A0A553QDZ5-F1
#
_cell.length_a   1.000
_cell.length_b   1.000
_cell.length_c   1.000
_cell.angle_alpha   90.00
_cell.angle_beta   90.00
_cell.angle_gamma   90.00
#
_symmetry.space_group_name_H-M   'P 1'
#
loop_
_entity.id
_entity.type
_entity.pdbx_description
1 polymer ?
#
loop_
_entity_poly.entity_id
_entity_poly.type
_entity_poly.pdbx_seq_one_letter_code
_entity_poly.pdbx_strand_id
1 'polypeptide(L)'
;MYRILTPFRTLRQVKDPSEDKLITDEEVLRSLHCLFACLLQNDLKNQTELLRLLPESTQTLYPAAQTEPRALSPCSVMLRTMGFSVERRTSSLRSAGTGVFLTGGRAPRGSVVAMYPGTIYQAGEPIFFQSIRNPFVFRCIDRILIDGNDKSISKIVYRSCSGRDRFGPLHLCDATWLTPHPLNPLAVGQYINNCSNERAANVCYQELDVPEEFPLELRQFLPNVNYRVDTRRLLRCVVLVSLRDINEGEELFSNYYTIVH
;
A
#
# COMPACT_ATOMS: atom_id res chain seq x y z
N MET A 1 32.03 -25.21 -11.99
CA MET A 1 32.42 -23.78 -11.85
C MET A 1 31.16 -22.99 -11.55
N TYR A 2 30.81 -22.82 -10.27
CA TYR A 2 29.66 -22.00 -9.87
C TYR A 2 30.08 -20.53 -9.92
N ARG A 3 29.54 -19.77 -10.87
CA ARG A 3 29.61 -18.31 -10.82
C ARG A 3 28.76 -17.85 -9.64
N ILE A 4 29.42 -17.47 -8.55
CA ILE A 4 28.81 -16.69 -7.48
C ILE A 4 28.38 -15.36 -8.13
N LEU A 5 27.08 -15.19 -8.38
CA LEU A 5 26.50 -13.92 -8.76
C LEU A 5 26.66 -12.98 -7.57
N THR A 6 27.62 -12.05 -7.65
CA THR A 6 27.83 -11.02 -6.64
C THR A 6 26.58 -10.14 -6.48
N PRO A 7 25.95 -10.05 -5.29
CA PRO A 7 24.75 -9.23 -5.04
C PRO A 7 25.03 -7.72 -4.99
N PHE A 8 26.30 -7.31 -5.07
CA PHE A 8 26.72 -5.92 -4.81
C PHE A 8 26.20 -4.87 -5.80
N ARG A 9 25.74 -5.23 -7.00
CA ARG A 9 25.26 -4.26 -8.01
C ARG A 9 23.82 -3.78 -7.78
N THR A 10 23.02 -4.52 -7.04
CA THR A 10 21.60 -4.23 -6.83
C THR A 10 21.32 -3.92 -5.37
N LEU A 11 22.22 -3.25 -4.65
CA LEU A 11 21.95 -2.75 -3.28
C LEU A 11 21.61 -1.27 -3.37
N ARG A 12 20.50 -0.85 -2.77
CA ARG A 12 20.21 0.58 -2.60
C ARG A 12 21.00 1.04 -1.38
N GLN A 13 21.92 1.98 -1.57
CA GLN A 13 22.68 2.59 -0.48
C GLN A 13 22.10 3.97 -0.19
N VAL A 14 21.77 4.22 1.07
CA VAL A 14 21.30 5.51 1.57
C VAL A 14 22.31 5.98 2.61
N LYS A 15 22.83 7.20 2.44
CA LYS A 15 23.91 7.74 3.30
C LYS A 15 23.38 8.29 4.61
N ASP A 16 22.17 8.84 4.59
CA ASP A 16 21.49 9.41 5.75
C ASP A 16 20.00 9.00 5.70
N PRO A 17 19.38 8.59 6.81
CA PRO A 17 17.95 8.25 6.84
C PRO A 17 17.02 9.32 6.22
N SER A 18 17.39 10.60 6.27
CA SER A 18 16.66 11.70 5.63
C SER A 18 16.68 11.66 4.10
N GLU A 19 17.67 11.00 3.50
CA GLU A 19 17.79 10.79 2.05
C GLU A 19 17.04 9.54 1.55
N ASP A 20 16.38 8.78 2.44
CA ASP A 20 15.62 7.59 2.03
C ASP A 20 14.30 7.96 1.31
N LYS A 21 13.75 9.14 1.59
CA LYS A 21 12.48 9.58 1.02
C LYS A 21 12.70 10.23 -0.35
N LEU A 22 12.01 9.71 -1.38
CA LEU A 22 12.11 10.23 -2.74
C LEU A 22 11.23 11.47 -2.95
N ILE A 23 10.11 11.52 -2.25
CA ILE A 23 9.13 12.61 -2.24
C ILE A 23 8.77 12.93 -0.79
N THR A 24 8.21 14.10 -0.50
CA THR A 24 7.86 14.45 0.89
C THR A 24 6.67 13.63 1.40
N ASP A 25 6.53 13.52 2.72
CA ASP A 25 5.35 12.88 3.32
C ASP A 25 4.06 13.62 2.95
N GLU A 26 4.11 14.96 2.82
CA GLU A 26 2.94 15.72 2.36
C GLU A 26 2.54 15.36 0.93
N GLU A 27 3.51 15.11 0.04
CA GLU A 27 3.23 14.65 -1.32
C GLU A 27 2.59 13.26 -1.34
N VAL A 28 3.10 12.32 -0.53
CA VAL A 28 2.51 10.99 -0.37
C VAL A 28 1.08 11.10 0.16
N LEU A 29 0.88 11.83 1.26
CA LEU A 29 -0.41 11.99 1.92
C LEU A 29 -1.43 12.66 1.00
N ARG A 30 -1.02 13.66 0.22
CA ARG A 30 -1.87 14.31 -0.78
C ARG A 30 -2.32 13.33 -1.86
N SER A 31 -1.42 12.51 -2.39
CA SER A 31 -1.78 11.48 -3.38
C SER A 31 -2.76 10.44 -2.81
N LEU A 32 -2.51 9.94 -1.59
CA LEU A 32 -3.40 8.99 -0.93
C LEU A 32 -4.78 9.61 -0.65
N HIS A 33 -4.81 10.82 -0.09
CA HIS A 33 -6.04 11.54 0.18
C HIS A 33 -6.89 11.74 -1.09
N CYS A 34 -6.29 12.20 -2.19
CA CYS A 34 -6.98 12.39 -3.46
C CYS A 34 -7.60 11.07 -3.96
N LEU A 35 -6.83 9.98 -4.00
CA LEU A 35 -7.35 8.69 -4.45
C LEU A 35 -8.47 8.17 -3.54
N PHE A 36 -8.27 8.21 -2.22
CA PHE A 36 -9.21 7.68 -1.24
C PHE A 36 -10.53 8.46 -1.25
N ALA A 37 -10.46 9.80 -1.36
CA ALA A 37 -11.65 10.62 -1.50
C ALA A 37 -12.43 10.27 -2.78
N CYS A 38 -11.75 10.06 -3.90
CA CYS A 38 -12.40 9.61 -5.15
C CYS A 38 -12.99 8.20 -5.04
N LEU A 39 -12.34 7.28 -4.32
CA LEU A 39 -12.88 5.94 -4.07
C LEU A 39 -14.14 5.99 -3.19
N LEU A 40 -14.13 6.82 -2.13
CA LEU A 40 -15.30 7.06 -1.29
C LEU A 40 -16.47 7.65 -2.09
N GLN A 41 -16.19 8.67 -2.91
CA GLN A 41 -17.18 9.32 -3.78
C GLN A 41 -17.79 8.36 -4.81
N ASN A 42 -17.00 7.42 -5.32
CA ASN A 42 -17.47 6.42 -6.29
C ASN A 42 -18.43 5.39 -5.67
N ASP A 43 -18.47 5.27 -4.34
CA ASP A 43 -19.26 4.27 -3.61
C ASP A 43 -20.25 4.88 -2.59
N LEU A 44 -20.62 6.16 -2.75
CA LEU A 44 -21.39 6.92 -1.74
C LEU A 44 -22.67 6.22 -1.24
N LYS A 45 -23.35 5.46 -2.11
CA LYS A 45 -24.54 4.71 -1.73
C LYS A 45 -24.28 3.77 -0.55
N ASN A 46 -23.18 3.03 -0.62
CA ASN A 46 -22.78 2.09 0.42
C ASN A 46 -22.10 2.80 1.61
N GLN A 47 -21.71 4.07 1.45
CA GLN A 47 -21.08 4.89 2.49
C GLN A 47 -22.10 5.75 3.27
N THR A 48 -23.39 5.68 2.94
CA THR A 48 -24.42 6.55 3.55
C THR A 48 -24.47 6.45 5.08
N GLU A 49 -24.43 5.23 5.63
CA GLU A 49 -24.46 5.03 7.09
C GLU A 49 -23.20 5.59 7.76
N LEU A 50 -22.04 5.37 7.14
CA LEU A 50 -20.76 5.90 7.59
C LEU A 50 -20.78 7.43 7.61
N LEU A 51 -21.21 8.07 6.53
CA LEU A 51 -21.21 9.54 6.40
C LEU A 51 -22.14 10.20 7.42
N ARG A 52 -23.29 9.58 7.74
CA ARG A 52 -24.22 10.09 8.76
C ARG A 52 -23.62 10.16 10.17
N LEU A 53 -22.59 9.37 10.46
CA LEU A 53 -21.92 9.38 11.76
C LEU A 53 -20.80 10.43 11.87
N LEU A 54 -20.46 11.08 10.76
CA LEU A 54 -19.40 12.09 10.71
C LEU A 54 -19.96 13.50 10.92
N PRO A 55 -19.13 14.47 11.34
CA PRO A 55 -19.54 15.87 11.44
C PRO A 55 -20.13 16.41 10.12
N GLU A 56 -21.08 17.34 10.20
CA GLU A 56 -21.71 17.96 9.01
C GLU A 56 -20.68 18.57 8.06
N SER A 57 -19.60 19.17 8.59
CA SER A 57 -18.50 19.69 7.78
C SER A 57 -17.91 18.64 6.85
N THR A 58 -17.76 17.39 7.31
CA THR A 58 -17.26 16.28 6.50
C THR A 58 -18.31 15.79 5.50
N GLN A 59 -19.58 15.73 5.90
CA GLN A 59 -20.67 15.32 5.01
C GLN A 59 -20.79 16.23 3.77
N THR A 60 -20.58 17.55 3.95
CA THR A 60 -20.65 18.51 2.83
C THR A 60 -19.54 18.34 1.78
N LEU A 61 -18.43 17.67 2.12
CA LEU A 61 -17.35 17.35 1.17
C LEU A 61 -17.75 16.26 0.17
N TYR A 62 -18.79 15.49 0.48
CA TYR A 62 -19.22 14.32 -0.29
C TYR A 62 -20.71 14.43 -0.65
N PRO A 63 -21.11 15.40 -1.50
CA PRO A 63 -22.51 15.60 -1.84
C PRO A 63 -23.08 14.37 -2.56
N ALA A 64 -24.32 14.01 -2.23
CA ALA A 64 -25.01 12.93 -2.90
C ALA A 64 -25.15 13.23 -4.41
N ALA A 65 -24.65 12.32 -5.26
CA ALA A 65 -24.77 12.46 -6.70
C ALA A 65 -26.24 12.40 -7.13
N GLN A 66 -26.67 13.35 -7.97
CA GLN A 66 -28.07 13.51 -8.40
C GLN A 66 -28.44 12.67 -9.63
N THR A 67 -27.49 11.93 -10.23
CA THR A 67 -27.71 11.14 -11.45
C THR A 67 -26.73 9.97 -11.51
N GLU A 68 -27.19 8.82 -12.00
CA GLU A 68 -26.58 7.50 -11.81
C GLU A 68 -25.76 7.00 -13.02
N PRO A 69 -24.44 7.27 -13.10
CA PRO A 69 -23.55 6.33 -13.76
C PRO A 69 -23.25 5.17 -12.83
N ARG A 70 -23.21 3.94 -13.37
CA ARG A 70 -22.72 2.75 -12.68
C ARG A 70 -21.37 3.05 -12.03
N ALA A 71 -21.23 2.72 -10.74
CA ALA A 71 -19.97 2.88 -10.01
C ALA A 71 -18.81 2.27 -10.81
N LEU A 72 -17.73 3.03 -10.96
CA LEU A 72 -16.55 2.59 -11.69
C LEU A 72 -15.80 1.53 -10.90
N SER A 73 -15.00 0.72 -11.60
CA SER A 73 -14.05 -0.15 -10.91
C SER A 73 -13.00 0.68 -10.16
N PRO A 74 -12.44 0.21 -9.04
CA PRO A 74 -11.37 0.91 -8.33
C PRO A 74 -10.17 1.26 -9.22
N CYS A 75 -9.79 0.38 -10.15
CA CYS A 75 -8.73 0.64 -11.13
C CYS A 75 -9.08 1.80 -12.08
N SER A 76 -10.35 1.90 -12.51
CA SER A 76 -10.83 3.01 -13.33
C SER A 76 -10.87 4.33 -12.56
N VAL A 77 -11.21 4.30 -11.26
CA VAL A 77 -11.10 5.48 -10.37
C VAL A 77 -9.63 5.91 -10.27
N MET A 78 -8.73 4.96 -10.00
CA MET A 78 -7.29 5.23 -9.92
C MET A 78 -6.74 5.83 -11.22
N LEU A 79 -7.10 5.29 -12.39
CA LEU A 79 -6.68 5.85 -13.68
C LEU A 79 -7.12 7.30 -13.85
N ARG A 80 -8.36 7.62 -13.48
CA ARG A 80 -8.89 9.00 -13.57
C ARG A 80 -8.23 9.95 -12.58
N THR A 81 -7.95 9.49 -11.37
CA THR A 81 -7.41 10.35 -10.30
C THR A 81 -5.90 10.51 -10.38
N MET A 82 -5.18 9.43 -10.67
CA MET A 82 -3.71 9.35 -10.62
C MET A 82 -3.06 9.40 -12.00
N GLY A 83 -3.84 9.26 -13.08
CA GLY A 83 -3.32 9.18 -14.46
C GLY A 83 -2.78 7.80 -14.86
N PHE A 84 -2.86 6.82 -13.96
CA PHE A 84 -2.49 5.43 -14.23
C PHE A 84 -3.28 4.44 -13.35
N SER A 85 -3.31 3.17 -13.75
CA SER A 85 -3.82 2.06 -12.94
C SER A 85 -2.78 0.95 -12.80
N VAL A 86 -2.84 0.21 -11.70
CA VAL A 86 -2.00 -0.97 -11.47
C VAL A 86 -2.84 -2.19 -11.19
N GLU A 87 -2.37 -3.36 -11.62
CA GLU A 87 -3.01 -4.63 -11.31
C GLU A 87 -1.97 -5.74 -11.11
N ARG A 88 -2.39 -6.77 -10.36
CA ARG A 88 -1.63 -8.01 -10.24
C ARG A 88 -1.78 -8.84 -11.52
N ARG A 89 -0.67 -9.34 -12.05
CA ARG A 89 -0.64 -10.27 -13.19
C ARG A 89 0.43 -11.34 -12.95
N THR A 90 0.50 -12.34 -13.82
CA THR A 90 1.65 -13.27 -13.83
C THR A 90 2.92 -12.49 -14.13
N SER A 91 3.93 -12.63 -13.27
CA SER A 91 5.22 -11.95 -13.40
C SER A 91 5.93 -12.36 -14.69
N SER A 92 6.66 -11.41 -15.29
CA SER A 92 7.53 -11.67 -16.44
C SER A 92 8.81 -12.44 -16.07
N LEU A 93 9.19 -12.42 -14.78
CA LEU A 93 10.27 -13.23 -14.24
C LEU A 93 9.86 -14.70 -14.10
N ARG A 94 10.73 -15.61 -14.56
CA ARG A 94 10.52 -17.06 -14.45
C ARG A 94 10.39 -17.47 -12.97
N SER A 95 9.33 -18.22 -12.67
CA SER A 95 9.07 -18.78 -11.32
C SER A 95 8.87 -17.76 -10.20
N ALA A 96 8.70 -16.47 -10.49
CA ALA A 96 8.38 -15.46 -9.49
C ALA A 96 6.88 -15.40 -9.11
N GLY A 97 6.02 -16.09 -9.88
CA GLY A 97 4.59 -16.16 -9.61
C GLY A 97 3.87 -14.88 -10.03
N THR A 98 3.41 -14.11 -9.06
CA THR A 98 2.65 -12.87 -9.28
C THR A 98 3.57 -11.66 -9.31
N GLY A 99 3.30 -10.71 -10.20
CA GLY A 99 3.91 -9.39 -10.26
C GLY A 99 2.84 -8.30 -10.29
N VAL A 100 3.25 -7.04 -10.19
CA VAL A 100 2.37 -5.87 -10.35
C VAL A 100 2.77 -5.12 -11.61
N PHE A 101 1.78 -4.76 -12.41
CA PHE A 101 1.99 -4.09 -13.68
C PHE A 101 1.23 -2.78 -13.70
N LEU A 102 1.78 -1.80 -14.40
CA LEU A 102 1.00 -0.63 -14.80
C LEU A 102 0.11 -1.06 -15.98
N THR A 103 -1.20 -0.96 -15.83
CA THR A 103 -2.16 -1.53 -16.78
C THR A 103 -2.97 -0.52 -17.57
N GLY A 104 -2.86 0.75 -17.22
CA GLY A 104 -3.44 1.86 -17.96
C GLY A 104 -2.68 3.14 -17.67
N GLY A 105 -2.47 3.96 -18.69
CA GLY A 105 -1.88 5.29 -18.54
C GLY A 105 -0.37 5.30 -18.31
N ARG A 106 0.13 6.27 -17.54
CA ARG A 106 1.56 6.45 -17.26
C ARG A 106 1.76 7.01 -15.86
N ALA A 107 2.68 6.42 -15.11
CA ALA A 107 3.10 6.94 -13.80
C ALA A 107 4.38 7.77 -13.97
N PRO A 108 4.34 9.11 -13.80
CA PRO A 108 5.55 9.92 -13.77
C PRO A 108 6.50 9.50 -12.64
N ARG A 109 7.78 9.83 -12.73
CA ARG A 109 8.74 9.74 -11.62
C ARG A 109 8.20 10.44 -10.37
N GLY A 110 8.37 9.83 -9.20
CA GLY A 110 7.87 10.36 -7.93
C GLY A 110 6.40 10.04 -7.65
N SER A 111 5.75 9.19 -8.44
CA SER A 111 4.36 8.79 -8.20
C SER A 111 4.28 7.66 -7.17
N VAL A 112 3.33 7.74 -6.25
CA VAL A 112 2.94 6.62 -5.39
C VAL A 112 2.18 5.60 -6.22
N VAL A 113 2.82 4.47 -6.54
CA VAL A 113 2.27 3.43 -7.43
C VAL A 113 1.72 2.21 -6.70
N ALA A 114 2.10 2.01 -5.44
CA ALA A 114 1.55 0.97 -4.59
C ALA A 114 1.74 1.30 -3.09
N MET A 115 1.03 0.57 -2.24
CA MET A 115 1.18 0.49 -0.80
C MET A 115 1.49 -0.95 -0.42
N TYR A 116 2.41 -1.15 0.51
CA TYR A 116 2.70 -2.45 1.10
C TYR A 116 1.69 -2.72 2.24
N PRO A 117 0.73 -3.64 2.03
CA PRO A 117 -0.27 -3.93 3.04
C PRO A 117 0.31 -4.78 4.18
N GLY A 118 -0.39 -4.84 5.31
CA GLY A 118 -0.09 -5.86 6.31
C GLY A 118 -0.33 -5.48 7.76
N THR A 119 -0.16 -6.47 8.63
CA THR A 119 -0.20 -6.27 10.08
C THR A 119 1.14 -5.74 10.57
N ILE A 120 1.11 -4.64 11.32
CA ILE A 120 2.28 -3.97 11.87
C ILE A 120 2.61 -4.61 13.22
N TYR A 121 3.85 -5.05 13.38
CA TYR A 121 4.41 -5.57 14.62
C TYR A 121 5.54 -4.66 15.09
N GLN A 122 5.38 -4.15 16.30
CA GLN A 122 6.36 -3.36 17.01
C GLN A 122 7.44 -4.24 17.65
N ALA A 123 8.52 -3.62 18.12
CA ALA A 123 9.57 -4.33 18.86
C ALA A 123 8.98 -5.09 20.06
N GLY A 124 9.24 -6.40 20.12
CA GLY A 124 8.76 -7.29 21.18
C GLY A 124 7.36 -7.86 20.96
N GLU A 125 6.66 -7.50 19.89
CA GLU A 125 5.36 -8.10 19.56
C GLU A 125 5.52 -9.48 18.89
N PRO A 126 4.58 -10.42 19.15
CA PRO A 126 4.72 -11.81 18.73
C PRO A 126 4.40 -12.00 17.23
N ILE A 127 5.45 -11.97 16.41
CA ILE A 127 5.37 -12.29 14.96
C ILE A 127 5.84 -13.72 14.62
N PHE A 128 6.41 -14.46 15.59
CA PHE A 128 7.17 -15.69 15.32
C PHE A 128 6.46 -16.66 14.37
N PHE A 129 5.22 -17.07 14.66
CA PHE A 129 4.50 -18.04 13.82
C PHE A 129 4.17 -17.49 12.42
N GLN A 130 3.83 -16.21 12.34
CA GLN A 130 3.52 -15.50 11.10
C GLN A 130 4.76 -15.32 10.22
N SER A 131 5.96 -15.29 10.82
CA SER A 131 7.23 -15.10 10.12
C SER A 131 7.81 -16.38 9.49
N ILE A 132 7.37 -17.56 9.91
CA ILE A 132 7.94 -18.83 9.44
C ILE A 132 7.67 -19.01 7.93
N ARG A 133 8.75 -19.04 7.14
CA ARG A 133 8.70 -19.15 5.66
C ARG A 133 7.80 -18.10 5.01
N ASN A 134 7.73 -16.90 5.59
CA ASN A 134 6.93 -15.81 5.06
C ASN A 134 7.84 -14.81 4.31
N PRO A 135 7.81 -14.79 2.97
CA PRO A 135 8.61 -13.85 2.18
C PRO A 135 8.03 -12.43 2.18
N PHE A 136 6.83 -12.23 2.75
CA PHE A 136 6.11 -10.95 2.78
C PHE A 136 6.26 -10.21 4.11
N VAL A 137 7.26 -10.57 4.93
CA VAL A 137 7.61 -9.77 6.11
C VAL A 137 8.55 -8.65 5.67
N PHE A 138 8.03 -7.43 5.62
CA PHE A 138 8.81 -6.23 5.43
C PHE A 138 9.38 -5.74 6.76
N ARG A 139 10.64 -5.29 6.76
CA ARG A 139 11.29 -4.69 7.93
C ARG A 139 11.62 -3.24 7.63
N CYS A 140 10.99 -2.34 8.37
CA CYS A 140 11.27 -0.91 8.37
C CYS A 140 12.64 -0.62 8.98
N ILE A 141 13.19 0.56 8.71
CA ILE A 141 14.49 1.05 9.18
C ILE A 141 14.56 1.02 10.72
N ASP A 142 13.48 1.42 11.38
CA ASP A 142 13.33 1.41 12.84
C ASP A 142 12.98 0.02 13.43
N ARG A 143 13.07 -1.04 12.61
CA ARG A 143 12.82 -2.45 12.96
C ARG A 143 11.35 -2.80 13.17
N ILE A 144 10.41 -1.89 12.91
CA ILE A 144 9.00 -2.26 12.78
C ILE A 144 8.85 -3.29 11.66
N LEU A 145 8.05 -4.32 11.90
CA LEU A 145 7.79 -5.37 10.93
C LEU A 145 6.37 -5.22 10.37
N ILE A 146 6.20 -5.41 9.06
CA ILE A 146 4.90 -5.44 8.41
C ILE A 146 4.72 -6.81 7.76
N ASP A 147 3.72 -7.56 8.19
CA ASP A 147 3.36 -8.85 7.62
C ASP A 147 2.31 -8.67 6.51
N GLY A 148 2.76 -8.64 5.26
CA GLY A 148 1.93 -8.49 4.07
C GLY A 148 1.41 -9.81 3.49
N ASN A 149 1.48 -10.92 4.22
CA ASN A 149 1.04 -12.21 3.69
C ASN A 149 -0.49 -12.35 3.74
N ASP A 150 -1.12 -12.48 2.57
CA ASP A 150 -2.57 -12.57 2.43
C ASP A 150 -3.14 -13.99 2.64
N LYS A 151 -2.33 -14.92 3.14
CA LYS A 151 -2.69 -16.33 3.35
C LYS A 151 -2.55 -16.76 4.81
N SER A 152 -3.14 -17.93 5.10
CA SER A 152 -2.90 -18.69 6.33
C SER A 152 -3.06 -17.85 7.61
N ILE A 153 -2.16 -18.01 8.58
CA ILE A 153 -2.23 -17.34 9.88
C ILE A 153 -2.15 -15.82 9.77
N SER A 154 -1.32 -15.29 8.87
CA SER A 154 -1.16 -13.84 8.64
C SER A 154 -2.49 -13.19 8.25
N LYS A 155 -3.22 -13.81 7.32
CA LYS A 155 -4.58 -13.38 6.94
C LYS A 155 -5.55 -13.36 8.13
N ILE A 156 -5.51 -14.38 8.97
CA ILE A 156 -6.39 -14.51 10.14
C ILE A 156 -6.07 -13.40 11.15
N VAL A 157 -4.78 -13.17 11.42
CA VAL A 157 -4.34 -12.12 12.35
C VAL A 157 -4.76 -10.74 11.83
N TYR A 158 -4.53 -10.43 10.56
CA TYR A 158 -4.95 -9.16 9.98
C TYR A 158 -6.46 -8.92 10.15
N ARG A 159 -7.28 -9.93 9.81
CA ARG A 159 -8.74 -9.84 9.96
C ARG A 159 -9.16 -9.66 11.41
N SER A 160 -8.48 -10.32 12.34
CA SER A 160 -8.74 -10.18 13.77
C SER A 160 -8.44 -8.76 14.26
N CYS A 161 -7.29 -8.20 13.90
CA CYS A 161 -6.93 -6.82 14.25
C CYS A 161 -7.88 -5.80 13.59
N SER A 162 -8.19 -5.98 12.31
CA SER A 162 -9.15 -5.14 11.57
C SER A 162 -10.54 -5.15 12.21
N GLY A 163 -11.03 -6.33 12.63
CA GLY A 163 -12.33 -6.47 13.30
C GLY A 163 -12.34 -5.86 14.70
N ARG A 164 -11.22 -5.94 15.43
CA ARG A 164 -11.05 -5.31 16.75
C ARG A 164 -11.09 -3.79 16.67
N ASP A 165 -10.47 -3.21 15.64
CA ASP A 165 -10.36 -1.75 15.48
C ASP A 165 -11.61 -1.12 14.84
N ARG A 166 -12.58 -1.92 14.42
CA ARG A 166 -13.83 -1.45 13.82
C ARG A 166 -14.72 -0.74 14.86
N PHE A 167 -15.23 0.43 14.50
CA PHE A 167 -16.18 1.17 15.34
C PHE A 167 -17.55 1.28 14.65
N GLY A 168 -18.47 0.36 14.97
CA GLY A 168 -19.77 0.30 14.30
C GLY A 168 -19.62 0.12 12.77
N PRO A 169 -20.21 0.97 11.92
CA PRO A 169 -20.02 0.90 10.47
C PRO A 169 -18.67 1.47 9.98
N LEU A 170 -17.90 2.15 10.85
CA LEU A 170 -16.60 2.73 10.50
C LEU A 170 -15.50 1.66 10.47
N HIS A 171 -14.97 1.43 9.26
CA HIS A 171 -13.77 0.63 9.04
C HIS A 171 -12.53 1.53 9.11
N LEU A 172 -11.51 1.12 9.88
CA LEU A 172 -10.28 1.90 10.07
C LEU A 172 -9.10 1.39 9.25
N CYS A 173 -9.31 0.35 8.42
CA CYS A 173 -8.33 -0.19 7.49
C CYS A 173 -9.03 -0.95 6.36
N ASP A 174 -8.34 -1.11 5.23
CA ASP A 174 -8.81 -1.89 4.08
C ASP A 174 -8.47 -3.37 4.27
N ALA A 175 -9.45 -4.23 4.55
CA ALA A 175 -9.22 -5.69 4.62
C ALA A 175 -9.34 -6.39 3.25
N THR A 176 -9.71 -5.68 2.20
CA THR A 176 -10.02 -6.26 0.88
C THR A 176 -8.77 -6.63 0.07
N TRP A 177 -7.58 -6.13 0.44
CA TRP A 177 -6.29 -6.59 -0.12
C TRP A 177 -6.01 -8.07 0.12
N LEU A 178 -6.68 -8.69 1.10
CA LEU A 178 -6.67 -10.13 1.34
C LEU A 178 -7.44 -10.94 0.28
N THR A 179 -7.95 -10.27 -0.76
CA THR A 179 -8.68 -10.84 -1.89
C THR A 179 -7.99 -10.46 -3.21
N PRO A 180 -8.31 -11.11 -4.35
CA PRO A 180 -7.78 -10.75 -5.67
C PRO A 180 -8.13 -9.34 -6.16
N HIS A 181 -9.13 -8.67 -5.58
CA HIS A 181 -9.64 -7.37 -6.05
C HIS A 181 -9.79 -6.38 -4.87
N PRO A 182 -8.71 -5.69 -4.46
CA PRO A 182 -8.81 -4.70 -3.39
C PRO A 182 -9.64 -3.48 -3.81
N LEU A 183 -10.30 -2.87 -2.82
CA LEU A 183 -10.97 -1.58 -2.94
C LEU A 183 -9.95 -0.45 -3.07
N ASN A 184 -8.86 -0.48 -2.31
CA ASN A 184 -7.70 0.36 -2.58
C ASN A 184 -6.79 -0.34 -3.62
N PRO A 185 -6.77 0.10 -4.89
CA PRO A 185 -5.96 -0.54 -5.93
C PRO A 185 -4.45 -0.41 -5.68
N LEU A 186 -4.00 0.50 -4.81
CA LEU A 186 -2.60 0.58 -4.41
C LEU A 186 -2.18 -0.58 -3.50
N ALA A 187 -3.10 -1.29 -2.83
CA ALA A 187 -2.81 -2.30 -1.81
C ALA A 187 -2.32 -3.65 -2.39
N VAL A 188 -1.27 -3.58 -3.21
CA VAL A 188 -0.67 -4.70 -3.95
C VAL A 188 0.86 -4.75 -3.83
N GLY A 189 1.46 -3.88 -3.01
CA GLY A 189 2.90 -3.69 -2.92
C GLY A 189 3.70 -4.92 -2.49
N GLN A 190 3.07 -5.87 -1.78
CA GLN A 190 3.68 -7.15 -1.41
C GLN A 190 3.98 -8.05 -2.60
N TYR A 191 3.33 -7.81 -3.75
CA TYR A 191 3.52 -8.57 -4.99
C TYR A 191 4.48 -7.91 -5.98
N ILE A 192 5.09 -6.78 -5.62
CA ILE A 192 6.14 -6.16 -6.44
C ILE A 192 7.42 -6.96 -6.25
N ASN A 193 7.93 -7.53 -7.34
CA ASN A 193 9.09 -8.43 -7.31
C ASN A 193 10.41 -7.69 -7.11
N ASN A 194 11.42 -8.41 -6.64
CA ASN A 194 12.77 -7.87 -6.56
C ASN A 194 13.36 -7.66 -7.96
N CYS A 195 14.17 -6.63 -8.08
CA CYS A 195 14.97 -6.38 -9.25
C CYS A 195 16.01 -7.49 -9.46
N SER A 196 16.51 -7.57 -10.68
CA SER A 196 17.58 -8.49 -11.08
C SER A 196 18.55 -7.77 -12.00
N ASN A 197 19.64 -8.44 -12.37
CA ASN A 197 20.58 -7.90 -13.36
C ASN A 197 19.92 -7.62 -14.73
N GLU A 198 18.79 -8.27 -15.02
CA GLU A 198 18.04 -8.14 -16.28
C GLU A 198 16.81 -7.21 -16.16
N ARG A 199 16.38 -6.92 -14.93
CA ARG A 199 15.20 -6.11 -14.62
C ARG A 199 15.56 -5.13 -13.53
N ALA A 200 15.94 -3.92 -13.92
CA ALA A 200 16.28 -2.85 -12.98
C ALA A 200 15.06 -2.45 -12.14
N ALA A 201 15.31 -2.04 -10.89
CA ALA A 201 14.26 -1.45 -10.07
C ALA A 201 13.74 -0.16 -10.72
N ASN A 202 12.42 -0.03 -10.78
CA ASN A 202 11.73 1.17 -11.25
C ASN A 202 10.85 1.79 -10.16
N VAL A 203 10.79 1.18 -8.97
CA VAL A 203 10.15 1.72 -7.78
C VAL A 203 11.03 1.51 -6.54
N CYS A 204 10.83 2.32 -5.50
CA CYS A 204 11.49 2.15 -4.19
C CYS A 204 10.48 2.23 -3.05
N TYR A 205 10.76 1.52 -1.96
CA TYR A 205 10.00 1.63 -0.72
C TYR A 205 10.25 2.98 -0.05
N GLN A 206 9.22 3.56 0.54
CA GLN A 206 9.28 4.76 1.36
C GLN A 206 8.34 4.59 2.55
N GLU A 207 8.87 4.80 3.76
CA GLU A 207 8.11 4.72 5.00
C GLU A 207 7.33 6.02 5.26
N LEU A 208 6.10 5.87 5.75
CA LEU A 208 5.19 6.96 6.09
C LEU A 208 4.51 6.64 7.42
N ASP A 209 4.58 7.56 8.38
CA ASP A 209 3.70 7.54 9.53
C ASP A 209 2.45 8.36 9.21
N VAL A 210 1.27 7.72 9.29
CA VAL A 210 0.00 8.40 9.01
C VAL A 210 -0.32 9.35 10.17
N PRO A 211 -0.53 10.65 9.91
CA PRO A 211 -0.83 11.62 10.96
C PRO A 211 -2.18 11.36 11.61
N GLU A 212 -2.34 11.79 12.86
CA GLU A 212 -3.61 11.63 13.60
C GLU A 212 -4.77 12.38 12.93
N GLU A 213 -4.45 13.48 12.22
CA GLU A 213 -5.40 14.32 11.50
C GLU A 213 -5.85 13.71 10.16
N PHE A 214 -5.32 12.55 9.76
CA PHE A 214 -5.74 11.89 8.52
C PHE A 214 -7.25 11.57 8.58
N PRO A 215 -8.05 11.98 7.57
CA PRO A 215 -9.51 11.94 7.64
C PRO A 215 -10.05 10.56 7.98
N LEU A 216 -10.92 10.51 9.00
CA LEU A 216 -11.42 9.27 9.58
C LEU A 216 -12.09 8.38 8.55
N GLU A 217 -12.90 8.97 7.66
CA GLU A 217 -13.63 8.29 6.61
C GLU A 217 -12.73 7.68 5.53
N LEU A 218 -11.51 8.20 5.37
CA LEU A 218 -10.55 7.72 4.38
C LEU A 218 -9.64 6.62 4.94
N ARG A 219 -9.60 6.43 6.27
CA ARG A 219 -8.81 5.35 6.90
C ARG A 219 -9.23 3.96 6.45
N GLN A 220 -10.49 3.79 6.01
CA GLN A 220 -10.99 2.53 5.45
C GLN A 220 -10.21 2.03 4.21
N PHE A 221 -9.40 2.89 3.58
CA PHE A 221 -8.57 2.54 2.42
C PHE A 221 -7.09 2.30 2.79
N LEU A 222 -6.67 2.52 4.05
CA LEU A 222 -5.32 2.22 4.51
C LEU A 222 -5.16 0.71 4.69
N PRO A 223 -4.21 0.05 4.02
CA PRO A 223 -4.13 -1.41 4.04
C PRO A 223 -3.29 -1.95 5.21
N ASN A 224 -3.07 -1.14 6.26
CA ASN A 224 -2.23 -1.49 7.40
C ASN A 224 -3.05 -1.46 8.70
N VAL A 225 -2.70 -2.33 9.64
CA VAL A 225 -3.35 -2.39 10.97
C VAL A 225 -2.32 -2.75 12.04
N ASN A 226 -2.39 -2.12 13.21
CA ASN A 226 -1.49 -2.43 14.32
C ASN A 226 -1.85 -3.78 14.95
N TYR A 227 -0.85 -4.63 15.24
CA TYR A 227 -1.08 -5.90 15.92
C TYR A 227 -1.70 -5.71 17.30
N ARG A 228 -1.28 -4.69 18.06
CA ARG A 228 -1.93 -4.28 19.33
C ARG A 228 -2.67 -2.96 19.19
N VAL A 229 -3.70 -2.77 20.00
CA VAL A 229 -4.30 -1.44 20.21
C VAL A 229 -3.33 -0.66 21.09
N ASP A 230 -2.59 0.25 20.49
CA ASP A 230 -1.82 1.26 21.22
C ASP A 230 -2.17 2.62 20.63
N THR A 231 -2.96 3.39 21.38
CA THR A 231 -3.46 4.70 20.93
C THR A 231 -2.38 5.77 20.86
N ARG A 232 -1.17 5.48 21.34
CA ARG A 232 -0.04 6.43 21.29
C ARG A 232 0.83 6.28 20.04
N ARG A 233 0.57 5.26 19.21
CA ARG A 233 1.42 4.97 18.05
C ARG A 233 0.67 5.31 16.77
N LEU A 234 1.34 6.11 15.94
CA LEU A 234 0.90 6.38 14.59
C LEU A 234 0.88 5.08 13.77
N LEU A 235 0.01 5.04 12.76
CA LEU A 235 -0.06 3.92 11.84
C LEU A 235 1.10 4.01 10.85
N ARG A 236 2.04 3.06 10.92
CA ARG A 236 3.13 2.92 9.94
C ARG A 236 2.60 2.33 8.63
N CYS A 237 2.78 3.04 7.54
CA CYS A 237 2.59 2.58 6.18
C CYS A 237 3.93 2.54 5.44
N VAL A 238 3.97 1.73 4.38
CA VAL A 238 5.07 1.73 3.40
C VAL A 238 4.46 1.90 2.03
N VAL A 239 4.88 2.92 1.30
CA VAL A 239 4.48 3.15 -0.08
C VAL A 239 5.61 2.75 -1.03
N LEU A 240 5.28 2.50 -2.29
CA LEU A 240 6.25 2.35 -3.36
C LEU A 240 6.15 3.53 -4.32
N VAL A 241 7.26 4.22 -4.50
CA VAL A 241 7.37 5.44 -5.31
C VAL A 241 8.17 5.15 -6.57
N SER A 242 7.71 5.63 -7.73
CA SER A 242 8.39 5.43 -9.01
C SER A 242 9.74 6.19 -9.09
N LEU A 243 10.80 5.48 -9.46
CA LEU A 243 12.16 6.02 -9.62
C LEU A 243 12.35 6.77 -10.94
N ARG A 244 11.49 6.47 -11.92
CA ARG A 244 11.45 7.04 -13.26
C ARG A 244 10.00 7.03 -13.75
N ASP A 245 9.76 7.57 -14.93
CA ASP A 245 8.48 7.37 -15.60
C ASP A 245 8.29 5.89 -15.96
N ILE A 246 7.07 5.39 -15.76
CA ILE A 246 6.67 4.00 -16.02
C ILE A 246 5.47 4.03 -16.96
N ASN A 247 5.57 3.29 -18.06
CA ASN A 247 4.53 3.22 -19.08
C ASN A 247 3.62 2.01 -18.89
N GLU A 248 2.47 2.05 -19.56
CA GLU A 248 1.55 0.93 -19.61
C GLU A 248 2.22 -0.35 -20.11
N GLY A 249 1.90 -1.47 -19.45
CA GLY A 249 2.46 -2.79 -19.72
C GLY A 249 3.78 -3.08 -18.99
N GLU A 250 4.42 -2.10 -18.37
CA GLU A 250 5.63 -2.34 -17.59
C GLU A 250 5.33 -3.02 -16.23
N GLU A 251 6.14 -4.01 -15.88
CA GLU A 251 6.14 -4.62 -14.54
C GLU A 251 6.92 -3.75 -13.55
N LEU A 252 6.41 -3.66 -12.33
CA LEU A 252 7.06 -2.95 -11.23
C LEU A 252 8.07 -3.86 -10.54
N PHE A 253 9.28 -3.36 -10.35
CA PHE A 253 10.37 -4.02 -9.64
C PHE A 253 10.95 -3.08 -8.59
N SER A 254 11.10 -3.59 -7.37
CA SER A 254 11.75 -2.87 -6.27
C SER A 254 13.11 -3.48 -5.97
N ASN A 255 13.86 -2.84 -5.07
CA ASN A 255 15.04 -3.44 -4.47
C ASN A 255 14.71 -3.87 -3.03
N TYR A 256 14.78 -5.17 -2.75
CA TYR A 256 14.46 -5.71 -1.43
C TYR A 256 15.53 -5.40 -0.38
N TYR A 257 16.71 -4.95 -0.81
CA TYR A 257 17.85 -4.70 0.05
C TYR A 257 18.24 -3.23 -0.01
N THR A 258 17.72 -2.46 0.95
CA THR A 258 18.18 -1.09 1.23
C THR A 258 19.12 -1.14 2.43
N ILE A 259 20.32 -0.61 2.26
CA ILE A 259 21.30 -0.43 3.32
C ILE A 259 21.34 1.07 3.63
N VAL A 260 20.98 1.41 4.87
CA VAL A 260 21.13 2.76 5.43
C VAL A 260 22.39 2.73 6.31
N HIS A 261 23.31 3.67 6.07
CA HIS A 261 24.59 3.77 6.77
C HIS A 261 24.52 4.55 8.09
#